data_AF-Q52M44-F1
#
_entry.id   AF-Q52M44-F1
#
_cell.length_a   1.000
_cell.length_b   1.000
_cell.length_c   1.000
_cell.angle_alpha   90.00
_cell.angle_beta   90.00
_cell.angle_gamma   90.00
#
_symmetry.space_group_name_H-M   'P 1'
#
loop_
_entity.id
_entity.type
_entity.pdbx_description
1 polymer ?
#
loop_
_entity_poly.entity_id
_entity_poly.type
_entity_poly.pdbx_seq_one_letter_code
_entity_poly.pdbx_strand_id
1 'polypeptide(L)'
;RSLPEHNYVVLRYLMGFLHAVSRESIFNKMNSSNLACVFGLNLIWPSQGVSSLSALVPLNMFTELLIEYYEKIFSTPEAPGEHGLAPWEQGSRAAPLQEAVPRTQATGLTKPTLPPSPLMAARRRL
;
A
#
# COMPACT_ATOMS: atom_id res chain seq x y z
N ARG A 1 5.84 18.99 -16.15
CA ARG A 1 4.61 18.38 -15.57
C ARG A 1 5.06 17.37 -14.52
N SER A 2 4.50 17.41 -13.33
CA SER A 2 4.72 16.44 -12.24
C SER A 2 3.66 15.33 -12.29
N LEU A 3 3.97 14.18 -11.69
CA LEU A 3 3.01 13.10 -11.51
C LEU A 3 1.93 13.54 -10.51
N PRO A 4 0.62 13.30 -10.76
CA PRO A 4 -0.42 13.56 -9.77
C PRO A 4 -0.16 12.81 -8.46
N GLU A 5 -0.50 13.42 -7.32
CA GLU A 5 -0.18 12.90 -5.98
C GLU A 5 -0.66 11.46 -5.77
N HIS A 6 -1.92 11.17 -6.11
CA HIS A 6 -2.47 9.82 -5.99
C HIS A 6 -1.67 8.79 -6.80
N ASN A 7 -1.26 9.14 -8.02
CA ASN A 7 -0.44 8.28 -8.87
C ASN A 7 0.96 8.07 -8.28
N TYR A 8 1.55 9.11 -7.67
CA TYR A 8 2.84 8.99 -6.97
C TYR A 8 2.76 8.05 -5.77
N VAL A 9 1.71 8.15 -4.95
CA VAL A 9 1.51 7.25 -3.79
C VAL A 9 1.41 5.79 -4.23
N VAL A 10 0.61 5.50 -5.27
CA VAL A 10 0.48 4.15 -5.81
C VAL A 10 1.79 3.65 -6.41
N LEU A 11 2.47 4.49 -7.20
CA LEU A 11 3.75 4.14 -7.81
C LEU A 11 4.80 3.83 -6.75
N ARG A 12 4.92 4.67 -5.71
CA ARG A 12 5.84 4.47 -4.59
C ARG A 12 5.56 3.15 -3.89
N TYR A 13 4.30 2.85 -3.56
CA TYR A 13 3.92 1.59 -2.94
C TYR A 13 4.33 0.39 -3.80
N LEU A 14 3.99 0.43 -5.10
CA LEU A 14 4.32 -0.64 -6.03
C LEU A 14 5.83 -0.83 -6.16
N MET A 15 6.60 0.24 -6.36
CA MET A 15 8.06 0.15 -6.49
C MET A 15 8.71 -0.39 -5.22
N GLY A 16 8.22 -0.01 -4.03
CA GLY A 16 8.71 -0.53 -2.76
C GLY A 16 8.43 -2.03 -2.60
N PHE A 17 7.24 -2.50 -2.99
CA PHE A 17 6.93 -3.92 -3.01
C PHE A 17 7.84 -4.69 -3.98
N LEU A 18 8.01 -4.20 -5.21
CA LEU A 18 8.85 -4.84 -6.21
C LEU A 18 10.34 -4.83 -5.82
N HIS A 19 10.80 -3.78 -5.13
CA HIS A 19 12.13 -3.74 -4.54
C HIS A 19 12.32 -4.84 -3.49
N ALA A 20 11.35 -5.04 -2.59
CA ALA A 20 11.41 -6.14 -1.63
C ALA A 20 11.41 -7.52 -2.31
N VAL A 21 10.61 -7.70 -3.37
CA VAL A 21 10.61 -8.94 -4.17
C VAL A 21 11.97 -9.17 -4.82
N SER A 22 12.61 -8.13 -5.38
CA SER A 22 13.90 -8.29 -6.07
C SER A 22 15.04 -8.64 -5.12
N ARG A 23 14.97 -8.22 -3.84
CA ARG A 23 15.94 -8.60 -2.80
C ARG A 23 15.89 -10.09 -2.44
N GLU A 24 14.75 -10.75 -2.65
CA GLU A 24 14.57 -12.19 -2.44
C GLU A 24 14.80 -13.02 -3.72
N SER A 25 15.46 -12.43 -4.73
CA SER A 25 15.68 -13.04 -6.05
C SER A 25 16.45 -14.37 -6.04
N ILE A 26 17.24 -14.64 -4.99
CA ILE A 26 17.89 -15.94 -4.79
C ILE A 26 16.84 -17.07 -4.70
N PHE A 27 15.71 -16.80 -4.05
CA PHE A 27 14.63 -17.76 -3.83
C PHE A 27 13.55 -17.68 -4.90
N ASN A 28 13.01 -16.48 -5.18
CA ASN A 28 11.87 -16.31 -6.09
C ASN A 28 12.27 -16.21 -7.57
N LYS A 29 13.57 -16.07 -7.88
CA LYS A 29 14.13 -15.95 -9.24
C LYS A 29 13.71 -14.69 -10.02
N MET A 30 13.14 -13.71 -9.35
CA MET A 30 12.71 -12.43 -9.91
C MET A 30 13.66 -11.31 -9.48
N ASN A 31 14.68 -11.02 -10.30
CA ASN A 31 15.51 -9.82 -10.13
C ASN A 31 14.81 -8.58 -10.70
N SER A 32 15.38 -7.39 -10.48
CA SER A 32 14.81 -6.12 -10.94
C SER A 32 14.56 -6.09 -12.47
N SER A 33 15.46 -6.65 -13.27
CA SER A 33 15.33 -6.72 -14.74
C SER A 33 14.14 -7.60 -15.17
N ASN A 34 13.97 -8.78 -14.56
CA ASN A 34 12.84 -9.67 -14.82
C ASN A 34 11.51 -9.00 -14.44
N LEU A 35 11.47 -8.35 -13.28
CA LEU A 35 10.28 -7.61 -12.84
C LEU A 35 9.98 -6.44 -13.79
N ALA A 36 11.00 -5.70 -14.23
CA ALA A 36 10.82 -4.59 -15.16
C ALA A 36 10.26 -5.03 -16.51
N CYS A 37 10.67 -6.19 -17.02
CA CYS A 37 10.13 -6.73 -18.27
C CYS A 37 8.62 -7.02 -18.21
N VAL A 38 8.10 -7.37 -17.03
CA VAL A 38 6.68 -7.67 -16.83
C VAL A 38 5.90 -6.40 -16.48
N PHE A 39 6.45 -5.56 -15.60
CA PHE A 39 5.75 -4.38 -15.08
C PHE A 39 5.92 -3.13 -15.94
N GLY A 40 6.97 -2.99 -16.75
CA GLY A 40 7.25 -1.76 -17.49
C GLY A 40 6.14 -1.36 -18.45
N LEU A 41 5.55 -2.34 -19.14
CA LEU A 41 4.40 -2.12 -20.03
C LEU A 41 3.11 -1.80 -19.27
N ASN A 42 2.97 -2.28 -18.03
CA ASN A 42 1.81 -1.98 -17.18
C ASN A 42 1.86 -0.57 -16.60
N LEU A 43 3.06 0.03 -16.51
CA LEU A 43 3.27 1.37 -15.98
C LEU A 43 3.18 2.44 -17.06
N ILE A 44 3.72 2.14 -18.24
CA ILE A 44 3.84 3.10 -19.33
C ILE A 44 3.41 2.41 -20.62
N TRP A 45 2.19 2.72 -21.03
CA TRP A 45 1.67 2.36 -22.34
C TRP A 45 1.59 3.62 -23.21
N PRO A 46 2.06 3.60 -24.47
CA PRO A 46 1.86 4.73 -25.36
C PRO A 46 0.39 4.92 -25.61
N SER A 47 -0.06 6.17 -25.55
CA SER A 47 -1.46 6.53 -25.81
C SER A 47 -1.86 6.36 -27.27
N GLN A 48 -0.91 6.21 -28.20
CA GLN A 48 -1.16 6.10 -29.63
C GLN A 48 -0.33 4.98 -30.26
N GLY A 49 -1.02 3.97 -30.80
CA GLY A 49 -0.44 2.87 -31.56
C GLY A 49 0.17 1.74 -30.73
N VAL A 50 0.57 0.67 -31.42
CA VAL A 50 1.48 -0.33 -30.86
C VAL A 50 2.82 0.34 -30.61
N SER A 51 3.33 0.28 -29.38
CA SER A 51 4.75 0.55 -29.12
C SER A 51 5.56 -0.22 -30.15
N SER A 52 6.42 0.48 -30.91
CA SER A 52 7.49 -0.23 -31.61
C SER A 52 8.25 -1.08 -30.59
N LEU A 53 8.66 -2.29 -30.97
CA LEU A 53 9.46 -3.17 -30.11
C LEU A 53 10.71 -2.44 -29.57
N SER A 54 11.20 -1.44 -30.31
CA SER A 54 12.30 -0.56 -29.91
C SER A 54 12.03 0.31 -28.68
N ALA A 55 10.77 0.59 -28.33
CA ALA A 55 10.42 1.34 -27.13
C ALA A 55 10.43 0.47 -25.86
N LEU A 56 10.40 -0.85 -25.99
CA LEU A 56 10.40 -1.77 -24.83
C LEU A 56 11.68 -1.66 -24.02
N VAL A 57 12.83 -1.51 -24.70
CA VAL A 57 14.14 -1.48 -24.03
C VAL A 57 14.25 -0.26 -23.10
N PRO A 58 13.99 0.99 -23.56
CA PRO A 58 13.95 2.15 -22.66
C PRO A 58 12.91 2.03 -21.53
N LEU A 59 11.74 1.45 -21.79
CA LEU A 59 10.68 1.29 -20.77
C LEU A 59 11.08 0.30 -19.68
N ASN A 60 11.66 -0.82 -20.07
CA ASN A 60 12.15 -1.82 -19.13
C ASN A 60 13.32 -1.25 -18.32
N MET A 61 14.29 -0.59 -18.97
CA MET A 61 15.39 0.07 -18.25
C MET A 61 14.88 1.12 -17.26
N PHE A 62 13.92 1.96 -17.66
CA PHE A 62 13.33 2.94 -16.75
C PHE A 62 12.68 2.27 -15.53
N THR A 63 11.92 1.20 -15.75
CA THR A 63 11.24 0.48 -14.67
C THR A 63 12.24 -0.25 -13.77
N GLU A 64 13.29 -0.83 -14.33
CA GLU A 64 14.37 -1.48 -13.59
C GLU A 64 15.06 -0.49 -12.66
N LEU A 65 15.36 0.73 -13.14
CA LEU A 65 15.96 1.79 -12.33
C LEU A 65 15.05 2.24 -11.17
N LEU A 66 13.73 2.34 -11.40
CA LEU A 66 12.78 2.67 -10.34
C LEU A 66 12.77 1.61 -9.22
N ILE A 67 12.89 0.33 -9.58
CA ILE A 67 12.93 -0.79 -8.63
C ILE A 67 14.28 -0.85 -7.91
N GLU A 68 15.39 -0.78 -8.64
CA GLU A 68 16.73 -0.93 -8.08
C GLU A 68 17.10 0.24 -7.16
N TYR A 69 16.73 1.46 -7.54
CA TYR A 69 17.04 2.68 -6.79
C TYR A 69 15.85 3.22 -6.00
N TYR A 70 14.88 2.36 -5.67
CA TYR A 70 13.66 2.73 -4.93
C TYR A 70 13.94 3.66 -3.74
N GLU A 71 14.86 3.28 -2.87
CA GLU A 71 15.19 4.07 -1.67
C GLU A 71 15.67 5.48 -2.05
N LYS A 72 16.52 5.64 -3.06
CA LYS A 72 17.04 6.96 -3.46
C LYS A 72 15.98 7.83 -4.13
N ILE A 73 15.07 7.23 -4.87
CA ILE A 73 14.06 7.93 -5.67
C ILE A 73 12.86 8.34 -4.83
N PHE A 74 12.49 7.52 -3.84
CA PHE A 74 11.29 7.70 -3.03
C PHE A 74 11.56 8.03 -1.56
N SER A 75 12.83 8.12 -1.14
CA SER A 75 13.17 8.70 0.17
C SER A 75 12.66 10.13 0.23
N THR A 76 11.90 10.43 1.28
CA THR A 76 11.62 11.82 1.66
C THR A 76 12.87 12.37 2.34
N PRO A 77 13.30 13.60 2.03
CA PRO A 77 14.27 14.28 2.87
C PRO A 77 13.67 14.38 4.27
N GLU A 78 14.30 13.75 5.26
CA GLU A 78 13.94 13.96 6.66
C GLU A 78 14.10 15.46 6.93
N ALA A 79 13.02 16.14 7.33
CA ALA A 79 13.09 17.54 7.68
C ALA A 79 13.98 17.69 8.94
N PRO A 80 15.03 18.54 8.93
CA PRO A 80 15.80 18.80 10.14
C PRO A 80 14.96 19.63 11.13
N GLY A 81 14.57 19.04 12.27
CA GLY A 81 13.83 19.68 13.37
C GLY A 81 12.41 19.11 13.46
N GLU A 82 11.98 18.48 14.55
CA GLU A 82 11.89 19.04 15.90
C GLU A 82 12.11 17.93 16.96
N HIS A 83 13.33 17.83 17.52
CA HIS A 83 13.55 17.20 18.82
C HIS A 83 13.68 18.33 19.85
N GLY A 84 12.53 18.92 20.21
CA GLY A 84 12.43 20.03 21.14
C GLY A 84 11.21 19.91 22.03
N LEU A 85 11.00 18.74 22.66
CA LEU A 85 9.98 18.60 23.69
C LEU A 85 10.51 19.16 25.02
N ALA A 86 10.10 20.40 25.31
CA ALA A 86 10.17 21.00 26.62
C ALA A 86 9.32 20.22 27.66
N PRO A 87 9.65 20.29 28.96
CA PRO A 87 8.95 19.53 30.01
C PRO A 87 7.48 19.95 30.19
N TRP A 88 6.60 18.97 30.27
CA TRP A 88 5.21 19.11 30.66
C TRP A 88 5.12 19.46 32.15
N GLU A 89 4.57 20.62 32.49
CA GLU A 89 4.05 20.90 33.84
C GLU A 89 2.54 21.08 33.74
N GLN A 90 1.77 20.17 34.34
CA GLN A 90 0.35 20.45 34.59
C GLN A 90 -0.06 19.89 35.95
N GLY A 91 -0.16 20.83 36.89
CA GLY A 91 -0.51 20.62 38.28
C GLY A 91 -1.90 20.01 38.46
N SER A 92 -1.95 19.17 39.49
CA SER A 92 -3.15 18.65 40.13
C SER A 92 -4.23 19.72 40.32
N ARG A 93 -5.44 19.45 39.84
CA ARG A 93 -6.65 19.89 40.53
C ARG A 93 -7.74 18.85 40.41
N ALA A 94 -7.80 18.00 41.44
CA ALA A 94 -8.96 17.18 41.72
C ALA A 94 -10.12 18.07 42.23
N ALA A 95 -11.34 17.81 41.75
CA ALA A 95 -12.56 17.92 42.54
C ALA A 95 -13.66 17.02 41.93
N PRO A 96 -14.42 16.26 42.72
CA PRO A 96 -15.39 15.27 42.25
C PRO A 96 -16.83 15.82 42.28
N LEU A 97 -17.79 15.11 41.65
CA LEU A 97 -19.08 14.68 42.25
C LEU A 97 -20.01 14.08 41.18
N GLN A 98 -20.16 12.75 41.29
CA GLN A 98 -21.39 11.95 41.18
C GLN A 98 -22.46 12.37 40.16
N GLU A 99 -22.59 11.59 39.09
CA GLU A 99 -23.84 11.53 38.32
C GLU A 99 -24.47 10.14 38.46
N ALA A 100 -25.74 10.19 38.86
CA ALA A 100 -26.54 9.08 39.32
C ALA A 100 -26.86 8.08 38.21
N VAL A 101 -26.84 6.79 38.58
CA VAL A 101 -27.41 5.69 37.80
C VAL A 101 -28.94 5.77 37.85
N PRO A 102 -29.62 5.64 36.71
CA PRO A 102 -30.81 4.79 36.66
C PRO A 102 -30.57 3.58 35.75
N ARG A 103 -30.81 2.41 36.33
CA ARG A 103 -30.83 1.11 35.65
C ARG A 103 -32.06 1.03 34.74
N THR A 104 -31.85 0.64 33.49
CA THR A 104 -32.91 0.06 32.64
C THR A 104 -32.40 -1.26 32.06
N GLN A 105 -33.27 -2.26 32.07
CA GLN A 105 -32.98 -3.69 32.02
C GLN A 105 -32.43 -4.23 30.69
N ALA A 106 -31.76 -5.37 30.82
CA ALA A 106 -31.14 -6.17 29.77
C ALA A 106 -32.16 -6.93 28.90
N THR A 107 -31.91 -6.95 27.60
CA THR A 107 -32.38 -8.00 26.67
C THR A 107 -31.45 -8.09 25.47
N GLY A 108 -30.96 -9.30 25.17
CA GLY A 108 -30.65 -9.72 23.80
C GLY A 108 -29.19 -9.66 23.36
N LEU A 109 -28.46 -10.75 23.63
CA LEU A 109 -27.25 -11.14 22.91
C LEU A 109 -27.61 -11.51 21.45
N THR A 110 -27.13 -10.75 20.46
CA THR A 110 -27.19 -11.18 19.05
C THR A 110 -25.82 -11.06 18.38
N LYS A 111 -25.23 -12.24 18.18
CA LYS A 111 -24.04 -12.54 17.37
C LYS A 111 -24.20 -12.00 15.93
N PRO A 112 -23.17 -11.38 15.31
CA PRO A 112 -23.23 -10.97 13.91
C PRO A 112 -23.35 -12.17 12.97
N THR A 113 -24.38 -12.17 12.13
CA THR A 113 -24.68 -13.18 11.10
C THR A 113 -23.74 -13.01 9.91
N LEU A 114 -22.95 -14.03 9.58
CA LEU A 114 -22.18 -14.09 8.32
C LEU A 114 -23.12 -14.33 7.11
N PRO A 115 -22.91 -13.66 5.97
CA PRO A 115 -23.65 -13.94 4.75
C PRO A 115 -23.22 -15.29 4.14
N PRO A 116 -24.15 -16.09 3.56
CA PRO A 116 -23.82 -17.36 2.94
C PRO A 116 -23.10 -17.16 1.60
N SER A 117 -22.00 -17.90 1.39
CA SER A 117 -21.28 -17.98 0.12
C SER A 117 -22.02 -18.91 -0.87
N PRO A 118 -22.18 -18.54 -2.15
CA PRO A 118 -22.88 -19.34 -3.15
C PRO A 118 -22.02 -20.52 -3.63
N LEU A 119 -22.27 -21.71 -3.07
CA LEU A 119 -21.74 -22.97 -3.60
C LEU A 119 -22.61 -23.45 -4.78
N MET A 120 -21.97 -23.52 -5.94
CA MET A 120 -22.48 -24.03 -7.22
C MET A 120 -23.20 -25.39 -7.11
N ALA A 121 -24.53 -25.34 -7.25
CA ALA A 121 -25.37 -26.50 -7.50
C ALA A 121 -25.11 -27.09 -8.90
N ALA A 122 -24.07 -27.91 -9.03
CA ALA A 122 -23.93 -28.81 -10.17
C ALA A 122 -24.74 -30.09 -9.90
N ARG A 123 -25.97 -30.07 -10.42
CA ARG A 123 -26.92 -31.18 -10.52
C ARG A 123 -26.23 -32.48 -10.94
N ARG A 124 -26.50 -33.54 -10.19
CA ARG A 124 -26.26 -34.94 -10.59
C ARG A 124 -27.62 -35.60 -10.85
N ARG A 125 -27.65 -36.40 -11.92
CA ARG A 125 -28.65 -37.43 -12.33
C ARG A 125 -29.85 -36.92 -13.14
N LEU A 126 -29.88 -37.26 -14.43
CA LEU A 126 -30.50 -38.50 -14.93
C LEU A 126 -29.56 -39.13 -15.97
#